data_AF-A0A1I2XKH1-F1
#
_entry.id   AF-A0A1I2XKH1-F1
#
_cell.length_a   1.000
_cell.length_b   1.000
_cell.length_c   1.000
_cell.angle_alpha   90.00
_cell.angle_beta   90.00
_cell.angle_gamma   90.00
#
_symmetry.space_group_name_H-M   'P 1'
#
loop_
_entity.id
_entity.type
_entity.pdbx_description
1 polymer ?
#
loop_
_entity_poly.entity_id
_entity_poly.type
_entity_poly.pdbx_seq_one_letter_code
_entity_poly.pdbx_strand_id
1 'polypeptide(L)' 'MSLPVDAPAGDALGILSRFRVEFYECLYARQDALFELTDAVLCADGPVKTLVELSLAVEHRRGHGALYAALDR' A
#
# COMPACT_ATOMS: atom_id res chain seq x y z
N MET A 1 3.07 -7.07 -8.26
CA MET A 1 4.13 -7.47 -9.21
C MET A 1 4.92 -8.58 -8.56
N SER A 2 4.65 -9.84 -8.92
CA SER A 2 5.39 -10.96 -8.33
C SER A 2 6.71 -11.12 -9.06
N LEU A 3 7.81 -11.20 -8.30
CA LEU A 3 9.13 -11.48 -8.88
C LEU A 3 9.18 -12.95 -9.33
N PRO A 4 9.84 -13.25 -10.46
CA PRO A 4 10.17 -14.63 -10.77
C PRO A 4 11.05 -15.21 -9.66
N VAL A 5 10.80 -16.46 -9.28
CA VAL A 5 11.48 -17.16 -8.18
C VAL A 5 13.00 -17.22 -8.33
N ASP A 6 13.50 -17.06 -9.57
CA ASP A 6 14.93 -17.11 -9.91
C ASP A 6 15.50 -15.78 -10.45
N ALA A 7 14.85 -14.64 -10.18
CA ALA A 7 15.38 -13.36 -10.63
C ALA A 7 16.77 -13.10 -10.03
N PRO A 8 17.80 -12.74 -10.84
CA PRO A 8 19.10 -12.37 -10.30
C PRO A 8 18.91 -11.15 -9.37
N ALA A 9 19.68 -11.11 -8.28
CA ALA A 9 19.50 -10.12 -7.20
C ALA A 9 19.48 -8.65 -7.69
N GLY A 10 20.17 -8.35 -8.80
CA GLY A 10 20.14 -7.03 -9.45
C GLY A 10 18.77 -6.64 -10.03
N ASP A 11 18.05 -7.60 -10.62
CA ASP A 11 16.72 -7.37 -11.20
C ASP A 11 15.67 -7.16 -10.09
N ALA A 12 15.74 -7.97 -9.03
CA ALA A 12 14.90 -7.81 -7.86
C ALA A 12 15.10 -6.44 -7.19
N LEU A 13 16.35 -5.99 -7.06
CA LEU A 13 16.67 -4.67 -6.51
C LEU A 13 16.15 -3.53 -7.41
N GLY A 14 16.27 -3.67 -8.73
CA GLY A 14 15.72 -2.71 -9.68
C GLY A 14 14.19 -2.56 -9.56
N ILE A 15 13.48 -3.67 -9.40
CA ILE A 15 12.02 -3.68 -9.22
C ILE A 15 11.62 -3.04 -7.89
N LEU A 16 12.29 -3.38 -6.79
CA LEU A 16 12.04 -2.76 -5.49
C LEU A 16 12.35 -1.26 -5.49
N SER A 17 13.44 -0.85 -6.14
CA SER A 17 13.80 0.56 -6.27
C SER A 17 12.71 1.34 -7.00
N ARG A 18 12.24 0.82 -8.14
CA ARG A 18 11.15 1.44 -8.92
C ARG A 18 9.84 1.49 -8.14
N PHE A 19 9.43 0.37 -7.53
CA PHE A 19 8.24 0.31 -6.70
C PHE A 19 8.27 1.37 -5.60
N ARG A 20 9.42 1.54 -4.92
CA ARG A 20 9.56 2.51 -3.84
C ARG A 20 9.38 3.96 -4.32
N VAL A 21 9.92 4.30 -5.50
CA VAL A 21 9.75 5.62 -6.10
C VAL A 21 8.28 5.87 -6.45
N GLU A 22 7.67 4.97 -7.22
CA GLU A 22 6.25 5.09 -7.64
C GLU A 22 5.31 5.13 -6.42
N PHE A 23 5.60 4.36 -5.37
CA PHE A 23 4.84 4.37 -4.13
C PHE A 23 4.92 5.71 -3.41
N TYR A 24 6.11 6.29 -3.25
CA TYR A 24 6.26 7.60 -2.59
C TYR A 24 5.63 8.74 -3.38
N GLU A 25 5.61 8.67 -4.71
CA GLU A 25 4.88 9.64 -5.54
C GLU A 25 3.36 9.56 -5.32
N CYS A 26 2.83 8.41 -4.89
CA CYS A 26 1.42 8.25 -4.55
C CYS A 26 1.06 8.83 -3.17
N LEU A 27 2.03 9.12 -2.30
CA LEU A 27 1.80 9.66 -0.95
C LEU A 27 1.74 11.20 -0.99
N TYR A 28 0.59 11.76 -1.40
CA TYR A 28 0.37 13.21 -1.44
C TYR A 28 -0.05 13.76 -0.06
N ALA A 29 -1.31 14.13 0.13
CA ALA A 29 -1.88 14.52 1.40
C ALA A 29 -2.07 13.28 2.28
N ARG A 30 -1.92 13.43 3.60
CA ARG A 30 -2.17 12.34 4.57
C ARG A 30 -1.31 11.09 4.30
N GLN A 31 -0.02 11.30 4.04
CA GLN A 31 0.97 10.25 3.74
C GLN A 31 0.96 9.11 4.76
N ASP A 32 0.75 9.45 6.03
CA ASP A 32 0.64 8.53 7.15
C ASP A 32 -0.56 7.56 7.00
N ALA A 33 -1.71 8.08 6.58
CA ALA A 33 -2.91 7.28 6.33
C ALA A 33 -2.81 6.47 5.03
N LEU A 34 -2.22 7.02 3.97
CA LEU A 34 -1.99 6.31 2.70
C LEU A 34 -0.97 5.18 2.85
N PHE A 35 0.05 5.37 3.68
CA PHE A 35 1.03 4.33 4.00
C PHE A 35 0.36 3.15 4.70
N GLU A 36 -0.38 3.42 5.79
CA GLU A 36 -1.12 2.38 6.52
C GLU A 36 -2.20 1.71 5.67
N LEU A 37 -2.88 2.45 4.79
CA LEU A 37 -3.84 1.88 3.84
C LEU A 37 -3.16 0.91 2.88
N THR A 38 -1.97 1.24 2.38
CA THR A 38 -1.23 0.36 1.46
C THR A 38 -0.78 -0.91 2.17
N ASP A 39 -0.32 -0.80 3.41
CA ASP A 39 0.04 -1.96 4.23
C ASP A 39 -1.17 -2.88 4.45
N ALA A 40 -2.33 -2.30 4.81
CA ALA A 40 -3.58 -3.06 4.94
C ALA A 40 -4.02 -3.76 3.64
N VAL A 41 -3.82 -3.14 2.47
CA VAL A 41 -4.12 -3.77 1.17
C VAL A 41 -3.20 -4.96 0.90
N LEU A 42 -1.91 -4.83 1.21
CA LEU A 42 -0.91 -5.88 0.97
C LEU A 42 -1.04 -7.06 1.95
N CYS A 43 -1.54 -6.81 3.16
CA CYS A 43 -1.81 -7.83 4.17
C CYS A 43 -3.21 -8.48 4.06
N ALA A 44 -4.09 -8.00 3.17
CA ALA A 44 -5.40 -8.61 3.00
C ALA A 44 -5.28 -10.05 2.46
N ASP A 45 -6.06 -10.98 3.00
CA ASP A 45 -6.08 -12.41 2.60
C ASP A 45 -6.55 -12.65 1.15
N GLY A 46 -6.82 -11.59 0.39
CA GLY A 46 -7.24 -11.67 -1.00
C GLY A 46 -7.63 -10.31 -1.57
N PRO A 47 -8.34 -10.29 -2.72
CA PRO A 47 -8.79 -9.07 -3.33
C PRO A 47 -9.67 -8.25 -2.38
N VAL A 48 -9.32 -6.98 -2.19
CA VAL A 48 -10.12 -6.04 -1.41
C VAL A 48 -11.44 -5.78 -2.15
N LYS A 49 -12.56 -6.19 -1.55
CA LYS A 49 -13.91 -5.97 -2.10
C LYS A 49 -14.55 -4.68 -1.60
N THR A 50 -14.02 -4.13 -0.52
CA THR A 50 -14.68 -3.21 0.39
C THR A 50 -13.60 -2.37 1.06
N LEU A 51 -13.31 -1.18 0.51
CA LEU A 51 -12.23 -0.32 1.01
C LEU A 51 -12.38 0.03 2.49
N VAL A 52 -13.62 0.27 2.95
CA VAL A 52 -13.86 0.65 4.35
C VAL A 52 -13.49 -0.45 5.35
N GLU A 53 -13.54 -1.72 4.96
CA GLU A 53 -13.16 -2.84 5.84
C GLU A 53 -11.68 -2.83 6.16
N LEU A 54 -10.84 -2.21 5.31
CA LEU A 54 -9.42 -2.02 5.60
C LEU A 54 -9.18 -1.13 6.82
N SER A 55 -10.13 -0.28 7.21
CA SER A 55 -10.01 0.49 8.46
C SER A 55 -10.13 -0.36 9.73
N LEU A 56 -10.43 -1.65 9.58
CA LEU A 56 -10.45 -2.64 10.66
C LEU A 56 -9.16 -3.48 10.69
N ALA A 57 -8.31 -3.39 9.67
CA ALA A 57 -7.05 -4.10 9.62
C ALA A 57 -6.09 -3.58 10.69
N VAL A 58 -5.27 -4.44 11.28
CA VAL A 58 -4.33 -4.03 12.35
C VAL A 58 -3.27 -3.04 11.85
N GLU A 59 -2.99 -3.11 10.55
CA GLU A 59 -2.10 -2.23 9.80
C GLU A 59 -2.67 -0.81 9.66
N HIS A 60 -4.01 -0.65 9.66
CA HIS A 60 -4.68 0.65 9.55
C HIS A 60 -5.15 1.16 10.91
N ARG A 61 -4.35 2.01 11.55
CA ARG A 61 -4.57 2.46 12.94
C ARG A 61 -5.51 3.66 13.05
N ARG A 62 -6.08 4.11 11.93
CA ARG A 62 -6.93 5.29 11.84
C ARG A 62 -8.38 4.88 11.51
N GLY A 63 -9.35 5.71 11.88
CA GLY A 63 -10.75 5.42 11.58
C GLY A 63 -11.10 5.59 10.09
N HIS A 64 -12.26 5.07 9.68
CA HIS A 64 -12.77 5.16 8.30
C HIS A 64 -12.76 6.58 7.69
N GLY A 65 -12.99 7.63 8.49
CA GLY A 65 -12.97 9.01 8.00
C GLY A 65 -11.58 9.44 7.55
N ALA A 66 -10.53 8.97 8.23
CA ALA A 66 -9.15 9.21 7.82
C ALA A 66 -8.80 8.47 6.53
N LEU A 67 -9.33 7.26 6.34
CA LEU A 67 -9.16 6.49 5.10
C LEU A 67 -9.71 7.27 3.90
N TYR A 68 -10.97 7.71 3.95
CA TYR A 68 -11.56 8.47 2.85
C TYR A 68 -10.90 9.83 2.66
N ALA A 69 -10.59 10.55 3.76
CA ALA A 69 -9.88 11.82 3.68
C ALA A 69 -8.45 11.70 3.12
N ALA A 70 -7.85 10.52 3.14
CA ALA A 70 -6.55 10.26 2.53
C ALA A 70 -6.64 9.94 1.03
N LEU A 71 -7.80 9.50 0.55
CA LEU A 71 -8.09 9.23 -0.86
C LEU A 71 -8.67 10.45 -1.59
N ASP A 72 -9.25 11.38 -0.84
CA ASP A 72 -9.73 12.66 -1.35
C ASP A 72 -8.52 13.55 -1.68
N ARG A 73 -8.34 13.88 -2.96
CA ARG A 73 -7.20 14.62 -3.50
C ARG A 73 -7.37 16.12 -3.39
#